data_AF-A0A952V208-F1
#
_entry.id   AF-A0A952V208-F1
#
_cell.length_a   1.000
_cell.length_b   1.000
_cell.length_c   1.000
_cell.angle_alpha   90.00
_cell.angle_beta   90.00
_cell.angle_gamma   90.00
#
_symmetry.space_group_name_H-M   'P 1'
#
loop_
_entity.id
_entity.type
_entity.pdbx_description
1 polymer ?
#
loop_
_entity_poly.entity_id
_entity_poly.type
_entity_poly.pdbx_seq_one_letter_code
_entity_poly.pdbx_strand_id
1 'polypeptide(L)'
;MKILRANGKFGFQDEQGKVLVTPKYDHAVEPPEGEGLGIVCLGGGLCDRSDNHEPTRLEHLGGKWGAVDERGDEVVPLEYDELGHAGHRILIANRGARIGLLDERGTVITPIEYSWIAPFSEGLAMCRRAEGEQRNGYLDTTGAVAIPCEYADALTFSEGRALVADADWNHGVLDRAGRAIIPCLYERHVLFKDGIAVVKRDGKYGIVDEVGAEVVPCIYEAIGQFSEARAAFKLDGKWGYLNHAGEMVIAARFDDYLGGPSAFDKGRARVRLNGRELFINNKGAELNAKKPPRTSLEVLRRYGQSDPERAQLFDELQPWVTAPPSDERDRQLVAELLAETTAWVASHNSYGMPFAQYSIGWLRESLVKQFLTTLSGPLADPQKGPLQLLYRLHGLGRAQ
;
A
#
# COMPACT_ATOMS: atom_id res chain seq x y z
N MET A 1 35.32 -19.70 -10.81
CA MET A 1 35.27 -20.92 -9.97
C MET A 1 33.83 -21.35 -9.77
N LYS A 2 33.50 -22.65 -9.84
CA LYS A 2 32.18 -23.23 -9.49
C LYS A 2 32.31 -24.22 -8.34
N ILE A 3 31.29 -24.38 -7.50
CA ILE A 3 31.29 -25.33 -6.38
C ILE A 3 31.46 -26.75 -6.92
N LEU A 4 32.34 -27.48 -6.27
CA LEU A 4 32.53 -28.92 -6.41
C LEU A 4 32.21 -29.59 -5.06
N ARG A 5 31.29 -30.54 -5.06
CA ARG A 5 30.93 -31.30 -3.85
C ARG A 5 31.32 -32.76 -3.98
N ALA A 6 32.06 -33.29 -3.01
CA ALA A 6 32.43 -34.70 -2.94
C ALA A 6 32.52 -35.17 -1.49
N ASN A 7 31.96 -36.35 -1.17
CA ASN A 7 31.98 -36.95 0.17
C ASN A 7 31.50 -36.02 1.28
N GLY A 8 30.48 -35.19 1.00
CA GLY A 8 29.95 -34.23 1.97
C GLY A 8 30.82 -32.99 2.19
N LYS A 9 31.96 -32.86 1.50
CA LYS A 9 32.86 -31.69 1.54
C LYS A 9 32.73 -30.84 0.29
N PHE A 10 33.14 -29.59 0.40
CA PHE A 10 33.13 -28.58 -0.64
C PHE A 10 34.54 -28.22 -1.09
N GLY A 11 34.66 -27.93 -2.38
CA GLY A 11 35.84 -27.42 -3.08
C GLY A 11 35.38 -26.66 -4.33
N PHE A 12 36.27 -26.47 -5.29
CA PHE A 12 35.97 -25.71 -6.51
C PHE A 12 36.51 -26.38 -7.77
N GLN A 13 35.85 -26.09 -8.89
CA GLN A 13 36.23 -26.51 -10.24
C GLN A 13 36.10 -25.35 -11.23
N ASP A 14 36.73 -25.46 -12.40
CA ASP A 14 36.54 -24.53 -13.51
C ASP A 14 35.25 -24.84 -14.30
N GLU A 15 34.97 -24.06 -15.35
CA GLU A 15 33.78 -24.25 -16.17
C GLU A 15 33.78 -25.57 -16.95
N GLN A 16 34.95 -26.15 -17.19
CA GLN A 16 35.16 -27.41 -17.89
C GLN A 16 35.13 -28.61 -16.94
N GLY A 17 34.93 -28.38 -15.63
CA GLY A 17 34.85 -29.42 -14.60
C GLY A 17 36.21 -29.90 -14.10
N LYS A 18 37.31 -29.21 -14.42
CA LYS A 18 38.62 -29.50 -13.84
C LYS A 18 38.62 -29.04 -12.38
N VAL A 19 39.04 -29.93 -11.50
CA VAL A 19 39.20 -29.61 -10.07
C VAL A 19 40.26 -28.52 -9.90
N LEU A 20 39.86 -27.40 -9.32
CA LEU A 20 40.74 -26.28 -8.95
C LEU A 20 41.17 -26.41 -7.49
N VAL A 21 40.19 -26.65 -6.61
CA VAL A 21 40.40 -26.81 -5.17
C VAL A 21 39.75 -28.12 -4.74
N THR A 22 40.55 -29.07 -4.28
CA THR A 22 40.08 -30.38 -3.84
C THR A 22 39.07 -30.23 -2.69
N PRO A 23 37.91 -30.93 -2.73
CA PRO A 23 36.91 -30.85 -1.67
C PRO A 23 37.46 -31.23 -0.30
N LYS A 24 37.49 -30.26 0.61
CA LYS A 24 37.96 -30.42 2.00
C LYS A 24 37.23 -29.52 3.00
N TYR A 25 36.46 -28.55 2.52
CA TYR A 25 35.74 -27.58 3.32
C TYR A 25 34.36 -28.10 3.74
N ASP A 26 33.86 -27.63 4.87
CA ASP A 26 32.53 -27.97 5.36
C ASP A 26 31.44 -27.22 4.61
N HIS A 27 31.74 -25.99 4.18
CA HIS A 27 30.91 -25.18 3.28
C HIS A 27 31.77 -24.34 2.34
N ALA A 28 31.17 -23.92 1.23
CA ALA A 28 31.77 -22.97 0.30
C ALA A 28 30.68 -22.10 -0.37
N VAL A 29 31.05 -20.89 -0.73
CA VAL A 29 30.23 -19.94 -1.50
C VAL A 29 31.00 -19.59 -2.78
N GLU A 30 30.30 -19.62 -3.92
CA GLU A 30 30.89 -19.26 -5.21
C GLU A 30 31.20 -17.75 -5.26
N PRO A 31 32.32 -17.36 -5.89
CA PRO A 31 32.53 -15.95 -6.19
C PRO A 31 31.45 -15.43 -7.15
N PRO A 32 31.07 -14.14 -7.04
CA PRO A 32 30.32 -13.44 -8.08
C PRO A 32 31.00 -13.54 -9.46
N GLU A 33 30.24 -13.38 -10.53
CA GLU A 33 30.78 -13.38 -11.89
C GLU A 33 31.89 -12.33 -12.05
N GLY A 34 33.07 -12.76 -12.51
CA GLY A 34 34.24 -11.90 -12.67
C GLY A 34 35.09 -11.69 -11.41
N GLU A 35 34.69 -12.28 -10.26
CA GLU A 35 35.50 -12.34 -9.05
C GLU A 35 36.17 -13.72 -8.91
N GLY A 36 37.41 -13.75 -8.39
CA GLY A 36 38.26 -14.96 -8.37
C GLY A 36 38.41 -15.64 -7.01
N LEU A 37 37.61 -15.26 -6.02
CA LEU A 37 37.78 -15.69 -4.63
C LEU A 37 36.62 -16.52 -4.14
N GLY A 38 36.87 -17.82 -3.94
CA GLY A 38 35.90 -18.70 -3.30
C GLY A 38 35.92 -18.52 -1.78
N ILE A 39 34.77 -18.21 -1.19
CA ILE A 39 34.63 -18.19 0.27
C ILE A 39 34.44 -19.62 0.77
N VAL A 40 35.14 -19.99 1.84
CA VAL A 40 35.19 -21.35 2.38
C VAL A 40 35.05 -21.35 3.90
N CYS A 41 34.54 -22.45 4.46
CA CYS A 41 34.39 -22.64 5.89
C CYS A 41 34.94 -24.00 6.35
N LEU A 42 35.59 -24.02 7.53
CA LEU A 42 36.00 -25.23 8.25
C LEU A 42 35.43 -25.24 9.67
N GLY A 43 34.97 -26.41 10.12
CA GLY A 43 34.45 -26.63 11.47
C GLY A 43 32.97 -26.27 11.67
N GLY A 44 32.24 -26.02 10.57
CA GLY A 44 30.81 -25.74 10.58
C GLY A 44 29.94 -27.01 10.50
N GLY A 45 28.76 -26.99 11.11
CA GLY A 45 27.74 -28.03 10.97
C GLY A 45 27.04 -27.96 9.61
N LEU A 46 26.48 -29.08 9.15
CA LEU A 46 25.66 -29.13 7.93
C LEU A 46 24.35 -28.34 8.14
N CYS A 47 24.05 -27.34 7.31
CA CYS A 47 22.66 -26.89 7.13
C CYS A 47 21.93 -27.87 6.21
N ASP A 48 20.79 -28.36 6.68
CA ASP A 48 19.79 -28.99 5.82
C ASP A 48 19.05 -27.89 5.07
N ARG A 49 19.17 -27.86 3.74
CA ARG A 49 18.48 -26.87 2.89
C ARG A 49 17.06 -27.35 2.62
N SER A 50 16.10 -26.89 3.41
CA SER A 50 14.71 -26.75 2.95
C SER A 50 14.35 -25.26 2.96
N ASP A 51 13.92 -24.76 1.80
CA ASP A 51 13.14 -23.53 1.58
C ASP A 51 13.87 -22.24 1.14
N ASN A 52 14.01 -22.10 -0.18
CA ASN A 52 13.79 -20.90 -1.02
C ASN A 52 13.79 -19.49 -0.36
N HIS A 53 14.84 -19.07 0.35
CA HIS A 53 15.01 -17.68 0.75
C HIS A 53 16.38 -17.11 0.32
N GLU A 54 16.35 -15.83 -0.04
CA GLU A 54 17.41 -15.02 -0.64
C GLU A 54 18.75 -15.05 0.12
N PRO A 55 19.89 -14.80 -0.55
CA PRO A 55 21.25 -15.10 -0.06
C PRO A 55 21.77 -14.17 1.06
N THR A 56 20.91 -13.43 1.76
CA THR A 56 21.33 -12.34 2.66
C THR A 56 21.49 -12.75 4.12
N ARG A 57 21.26 -14.02 4.47
CA ARG A 57 21.49 -14.53 5.83
C ARG A 57 22.39 -15.75 5.74
N LEU A 58 23.70 -15.54 5.92
CA LEU A 58 24.60 -16.61 6.32
C LEU A 58 24.10 -17.06 7.70
N GLU A 59 23.23 -18.07 7.74
CA GLU A 59 22.79 -18.66 9.00
C GLU A 59 24.06 -19.19 9.71
N HIS A 60 24.18 -18.96 11.02
CA HIS A 60 25.37 -19.32 11.81
C HIS A 60 25.66 -20.82 11.72
N LEU A 61 26.42 -21.23 10.70
CA LEU A 61 26.81 -22.62 10.45
C LEU A 61 27.85 -23.12 11.46
N GLY A 62 28.34 -22.26 12.35
CA GLY A 62 29.55 -22.52 13.12
C GLY A 62 30.78 -22.63 12.22
N GLY A 63 31.94 -22.86 12.84
CA GLY A 63 33.22 -22.92 12.11
C GLY A 63 33.84 -21.55 11.85
N LYS A 64 34.95 -21.56 11.12
CA LYS A 64 35.69 -20.37 10.74
C LYS A 64 35.72 -20.23 9.22
N TRP A 65 35.48 -19.00 8.79
CA TRP A 65 35.37 -18.61 7.39
C TRP A 65 36.63 -17.88 6.94
N GLY A 66 36.98 -18.11 5.67
CA GLY A 66 38.11 -17.54 4.97
C GLY A 66 37.85 -17.56 3.46
N ALA A 67 38.84 -17.20 2.65
CA ALA A 67 38.71 -17.19 1.21
C ALA A 67 39.98 -17.73 0.54
N VAL A 68 39.79 -18.42 -0.58
CA VAL A 68 40.85 -19.03 -1.38
C VAL A 68 40.80 -18.55 -2.83
N ASP A 69 41.96 -18.48 -3.47
CA ASP A 69 42.07 -18.23 -4.91
C ASP A 69 41.80 -19.51 -5.74
N GLU A 70 41.89 -19.37 -7.07
CA GLU A 70 41.69 -20.49 -8.01
C GLU A 70 42.74 -21.61 -7.90
N ARG A 71 43.87 -21.36 -7.22
CA ARG A 71 44.90 -22.37 -6.93
C ARG A 71 44.64 -23.07 -5.60
N GLY A 72 43.66 -22.59 -4.83
CA GLY A 72 43.37 -23.05 -3.48
C GLY A 72 44.30 -22.47 -2.43
N ASP A 73 45.07 -21.44 -2.78
CA ASP A 73 45.88 -20.69 -1.82
C ASP A 73 44.95 -19.86 -0.93
N GLU A 74 45.24 -19.83 0.37
CA GLU A 74 44.51 -19.00 1.32
C GLU A 74 44.85 -17.51 1.08
N VAL A 75 43.83 -16.73 0.74
CA VAL A 75 43.92 -15.26 0.56
C VAL A 75 43.38 -14.54 1.78
N VAL A 76 42.27 -15.03 2.34
CA VAL A 76 41.71 -14.55 3.60
C VAL A 76 41.77 -15.70 4.62
N PRO A 77 42.42 -15.51 5.78
CA PRO A 77 42.60 -16.58 6.75
C PRO A 77 41.26 -17.09 7.29
N LEU A 78 41.20 -18.39 7.57
CA LEU A 78 40.06 -19.07 8.20
C LEU A 78 39.97 -18.72 9.70
N GLU A 79 39.67 -17.46 10.00
CA GLU A 79 39.58 -16.94 11.38
C GLU A 79 38.28 -16.18 11.68
N TYR A 80 37.50 -15.86 10.65
CA TYR A 80 36.26 -15.08 10.76
C TYR A 80 35.10 -15.96 11.20
N ASP A 81 34.19 -15.40 11.99
CA ASP A 81 32.96 -16.09 12.37
C ASP A 81 32.00 -16.19 11.18
N GLU A 82 32.02 -15.18 10.30
CA GLU A 82 31.32 -15.15 9.02
C GLU A 82 32.12 -14.33 8.00
N LEU A 83 32.04 -14.71 6.74
CA LEU A 83 32.64 -13.99 5.61
C LEU A 83 31.69 -14.06 4.41
N GLY A 84 31.47 -12.95 3.73
CA GLY A 84 30.59 -12.87 2.56
C GLY A 84 31.07 -11.87 1.52
N HIS A 85 30.55 -11.95 0.30
CA HIS A 85 30.72 -10.91 -0.71
C HIS A 85 29.72 -9.78 -0.47
N ALA A 86 30.19 -8.53 -0.45
CA ALA A 86 29.36 -7.33 -0.33
C ALA A 86 29.18 -6.58 -1.66
N GLY A 87 29.68 -7.17 -2.77
CA GLY A 87 29.78 -6.49 -4.06
C GLY A 87 30.99 -5.54 -4.11
N HIS A 88 31.22 -4.93 -5.27
CA HIS A 88 32.31 -3.96 -5.48
C HIS A 88 33.72 -4.50 -5.11
N ARG A 89 33.96 -5.82 -5.21
CA ARG A 89 35.20 -6.48 -4.78
C ARG A 89 35.52 -6.31 -3.28
N ILE A 90 34.46 -6.14 -2.48
CA ILE A 90 34.53 -6.01 -1.02
C ILE A 90 34.01 -7.30 -0.39
N LEU A 91 34.71 -7.76 0.64
CA LEU A 91 34.25 -8.80 1.53
C LEU A 91 33.72 -8.17 2.83
N ILE A 92 32.58 -8.67 3.30
CA ILE A 92 32.06 -8.35 4.63
C ILE A 92 32.46 -9.47 5.58
N ALA A 93 33.09 -9.12 6.71
CA ALA A 93 33.52 -10.10 7.70
C ALA A 93 32.98 -9.80 9.08
N ASN A 94 32.59 -10.86 9.77
CA ASN A 94 32.24 -10.86 11.18
C ASN A 94 33.37 -11.51 11.99
N ARG A 95 33.80 -10.85 13.06
CA ARG A 95 34.70 -11.43 14.06
C ARG A 95 34.32 -10.93 15.44
N GLY A 96 33.92 -11.84 16.33
CA GLY A 96 33.49 -11.52 17.70
C GLY A 96 32.23 -10.66 17.76
N ALA A 97 31.26 -10.92 16.87
CA ALA A 97 30.03 -10.12 16.72
C ALA A 97 30.25 -8.65 16.33
N ARG A 98 31.41 -8.37 15.72
CA ARG A 98 31.75 -7.08 15.14
C ARG A 98 31.98 -7.27 13.66
N ILE A 99 31.57 -6.28 12.87
CA ILE A 99 31.59 -6.32 11.42
C ILE A 99 32.60 -5.30 10.90
N GLY A 100 33.36 -5.69 9.88
CA GLY A 100 34.21 -4.81 9.10
C GLY A 100 34.23 -5.25 7.64
N LEU A 101 34.95 -4.48 6.82
CA LEU A 101 35.07 -4.72 5.39
C LEU A 101 36.52 -4.99 5.04
N LEU A 102 36.72 -5.92 4.11
CA LEU A 102 38.02 -6.28 3.57
C LEU A 102 38.01 -6.09 2.05
N ASP A 103 39.17 -5.82 1.48
CA ASP A 103 39.36 -5.99 0.05
C ASP A 103 39.49 -7.47 -0.33
N GLU A 104 39.56 -7.73 -1.63
CA GLU A 104 39.78 -9.05 -2.21
C GLU A 104 41.12 -9.72 -1.81
N ARG A 105 42.05 -8.97 -1.20
CA ARG A 105 43.32 -9.52 -0.71
C ARG A 105 43.27 -9.87 0.77
N GLY A 106 42.12 -9.70 1.43
CA GLY A 106 41.98 -9.84 2.87
C GLY A 106 42.56 -8.68 3.66
N THR A 107 42.85 -7.55 3.01
CA THR A 107 43.26 -6.33 3.71
C THR A 107 42.04 -5.69 4.32
N VAL A 108 42.08 -5.39 5.61
CA VAL A 108 41.00 -4.66 6.29
C VAL A 108 40.95 -3.23 5.76
N ILE A 109 39.87 -2.87 5.07
CA ILE A 109 39.60 -1.51 4.56
C ILE A 109 38.66 -0.72 5.46
N THR A 110 37.78 -1.42 6.19
CA THR A 110 36.95 -0.86 7.26
C THR A 110 37.22 -1.66 8.54
N PRO A 111 37.65 -1.03 9.65
CA PRO A 111 37.91 -1.72 10.90
C PRO A 111 36.72 -2.59 11.35
N ILE A 112 37.02 -3.76 11.93
CA ILE A 112 36.01 -4.71 12.43
C ILE A 112 35.51 -4.23 13.79
N GLU A 113 34.75 -3.14 13.77
CA GLU A 113 34.27 -2.44 14.97
C GLU A 113 32.78 -2.09 14.93
N TYR A 114 32.10 -2.32 13.80
CA TYR A 114 30.68 -2.00 13.62
C TYR A 114 29.80 -3.11 14.20
N SER A 115 28.63 -2.75 14.73
CA SER A 115 27.61 -3.73 15.16
C SER A 115 26.75 -4.17 13.99
N TRP A 116 26.67 -3.36 12.94
CA TRP A 116 25.91 -3.64 11.72
C TRP A 116 26.50 -2.92 10.52
N ILE A 117 26.56 -3.59 9.37
CA ILE A 117 26.78 -2.98 8.06
C ILE A 117 25.74 -3.61 7.12
N ALA A 118 24.86 -2.80 6.55
CA ALA A 118 23.87 -3.24 5.58
C ALA A 118 24.53 -3.51 4.20
N PRO A 119 23.88 -4.30 3.31
CA PRO A 119 24.30 -4.39 1.93
C PRO A 119 24.42 -3.02 1.27
N PHE A 120 25.36 -2.89 0.33
CA PHE A 120 25.48 -1.69 -0.47
C PHE A 120 24.20 -1.45 -1.28
N SER A 121 23.67 -0.24 -1.20
CA SER A 121 22.59 0.27 -2.04
C SER A 121 23.04 1.60 -2.62
N GLU A 122 22.96 1.74 -3.94
CA GLU A 122 23.43 2.94 -4.65
C GLU A 122 24.86 3.36 -4.25
N GLY A 123 25.75 2.38 -4.07
CA GLY A 123 27.16 2.61 -3.71
C GLY A 123 27.39 3.11 -2.27
N LEU A 124 26.39 3.06 -1.40
CA LEU A 124 26.51 3.38 0.02
C LEU A 124 25.98 2.22 0.88
N ALA A 125 26.65 1.93 1.98
CA ALA A 125 26.22 0.93 2.96
C ALA A 125 25.93 1.61 4.31
N MET A 126 24.71 1.46 4.82
CA MET A 126 24.38 1.95 6.17
C MET A 126 25.19 1.15 7.19
N CYS A 127 25.86 1.85 8.11
CA CYS A 127 26.67 1.23 9.15
C CYS A 127 26.27 1.75 10.53
N ARG A 128 26.42 0.91 11.56
CA ARG A 128 26.17 1.25 12.97
C ARG A 128 27.39 0.93 13.81
N ARG A 129 27.88 1.89 14.59
CA ARG A 129 29.00 1.67 15.51
C ARG A 129 28.57 0.75 16.65
N ALA A 130 29.45 -0.16 17.05
CA ALA A 130 29.18 -1.02 18.20
C ALA A 130 29.50 -0.37 19.54
N GLU A 131 30.47 0.55 19.57
CA GLU A 131 30.91 1.26 20.76
C GLU A 131 30.40 2.70 20.78
N GLY A 132 30.13 3.21 21.98
CA GLY A 132 29.54 4.53 22.19
C GLY A 132 28.03 4.54 22.03
N GLU A 133 27.48 5.72 21.75
CA GLU A 133 26.07 5.84 21.36
C GLU A 133 25.87 5.10 20.04
N GLN A 134 24.87 4.23 19.98
CA GLN A 134 24.51 3.50 18.76
C GLN A 134 24.03 4.51 17.70
N ARG A 135 24.98 5.00 16.90
CA ARG A 135 24.74 5.95 15.83
C ARG A 135 25.01 5.30 14.48
N ASN A 136 24.18 5.69 13.52
CA ASN A 136 24.20 5.21 12.16
C ASN A 136 24.87 6.24 11.26
N GLY A 137 25.63 5.75 10.28
CA GLY A 137 26.24 6.53 9.21
C GLY A 137 26.27 5.71 7.94
N TYR A 138 27.11 6.10 6.98
CA TYR A 138 27.24 5.40 5.71
C TYR A 138 28.69 5.25 5.27
N LEU A 139 29.01 4.06 4.77
CA LEU A 139 30.28 3.75 4.13
C LEU A 139 30.13 3.82 2.61
N ASP A 140 31.16 4.28 1.91
CA ASP A 140 31.25 4.17 0.45
C ASP A 140 31.86 2.83 0.00
N THR A 141 31.92 2.63 -1.32
CA THR A 141 32.50 1.42 -1.94
C THR A 141 34.03 1.34 -1.81
N THR A 142 34.68 2.26 -1.11
CA THR A 142 36.09 2.13 -0.72
C THR A 142 36.23 1.65 0.72
N GLY A 143 35.13 1.53 1.46
CA GLY A 143 35.09 1.21 2.88
C GLY A 143 35.29 2.44 3.78
N ALA A 144 35.38 3.64 3.21
CA ALA A 144 35.52 4.88 3.96
C ALA A 144 34.15 5.38 4.44
N VAL A 145 34.14 6.10 5.57
CA VAL A 145 32.93 6.77 6.08
C VAL A 145 32.60 7.95 5.17
N ALA A 146 31.56 7.80 4.35
CA ALA A 146 31.06 8.82 3.45
C ALA A 146 30.12 9.81 4.15
N ILE A 147 29.30 9.30 5.08
CA ILE A 147 28.41 10.10 5.93
C ILE A 147 28.68 9.70 7.39
N PRO A 148 29.04 10.65 8.28
CA PRO A 148 29.39 10.37 9.66
C PRO A 148 28.31 9.58 10.43
N CYS A 149 28.75 8.75 11.37
CA CYS A 149 27.85 8.02 12.27
C CYS A 149 27.31 8.94 13.37
N GLU A 150 26.34 9.78 13.04
CA GLU A 150 25.74 10.77 13.96
C GLU A 150 24.22 10.63 14.13
N TYR A 151 23.56 9.79 13.32
CA TYR A 151 22.11 9.63 13.32
C TYR A 151 21.65 8.55 14.30
N ALA A 152 20.59 8.79 15.07
CA ALA A 152 20.02 7.80 15.97
C ALA A 152 19.38 6.63 15.19
N ASP A 153 18.84 6.90 14.00
CA ASP A 153 18.35 5.88 13.08
C ASP A 153 18.60 6.29 11.61
N ALA A 154 18.73 5.31 10.73
CA ALA A 154 19.01 5.53 9.32
C ALA A 154 18.58 4.34 8.46
N LEU A 155 17.95 4.62 7.32
CA LEU A 155 17.57 3.62 6.31
C LEU A 155 18.57 3.55 5.15
N THR A 156 18.58 2.45 4.40
CA THR A 156 19.40 2.34 3.19
C THR A 156 18.97 3.33 2.11
N PHE A 157 19.91 3.76 1.27
CA PHE A 157 19.60 4.64 0.16
C PHE A 157 18.68 3.98 -0.86
N SER A 158 17.70 4.75 -1.34
CA SER A 158 16.79 4.39 -2.43
C SER A 158 16.37 5.65 -3.16
N GLU A 159 16.41 5.63 -4.49
CA GLU A 159 16.11 6.76 -5.35
C GLU A 159 16.95 8.01 -5.01
N GLY A 160 18.22 7.83 -4.66
CA GLY A 160 19.13 8.92 -4.29
C GLY A 160 18.87 9.55 -2.92
N ARG A 161 17.98 8.98 -2.11
CA ARG A 161 17.54 9.52 -0.81
C ARG A 161 17.73 8.50 0.31
N ALA A 162 17.96 8.98 1.52
CA ALA A 162 17.89 8.16 2.73
C ALA A 162 17.14 8.87 3.84
N LEU A 163 16.26 8.15 4.55
CA LEU A 163 15.57 8.65 5.72
C LEU A 163 16.47 8.46 6.94
N VAL A 164 16.60 9.50 7.75
CA VAL A 164 17.42 9.50 8.97
C VAL A 164 16.65 10.10 10.13
N ALA A 165 17.09 9.80 11.35
CA ALA A 165 16.63 10.45 12.57
C ALA A 165 17.81 11.02 13.36
N ASP A 166 17.69 12.25 13.86
CA ASP A 166 18.68 12.84 14.75
C ASP A 166 18.60 12.27 16.18
N ALA A 167 19.42 12.81 17.09
CA ALA A 167 19.47 12.36 18.48
C ALA A 167 18.16 12.57 19.26
N ASP A 168 17.31 13.52 18.82
CA ASP A 168 16.02 13.85 19.42
C ASP A 168 14.86 13.08 18.76
N TRP A 169 15.17 12.13 17.87
CA TRP A 169 14.22 11.36 17.07
C TRP A 169 13.37 12.21 16.12
N ASN A 170 13.89 13.37 15.71
CA ASN A 170 13.32 14.10 14.58
C ASN A 170 13.86 13.49 13.29
N HIS A 171 12.98 13.32 12.32
CA HIS A 171 13.24 12.65 11.07
C HIS A 171 13.46 13.65 9.94
N GLY A 172 14.41 13.32 9.07
CA GLY A 172 14.77 14.07 7.88
C GLY A 172 15.11 13.14 6.71
N VAL A 173 15.55 13.74 5.62
CA VAL A 173 15.93 13.07 4.38
C VAL A 173 17.25 13.63 3.89
N LEU A 174 18.22 12.76 3.62
CA LEU A 174 19.51 13.11 3.07
C LEU A 174 19.60 12.77 1.58
N ASP A 175 20.43 13.51 0.86
CA ASP A 175 20.96 13.09 -0.44
C ASP A 175 22.19 12.17 -0.26
N ARG A 176 22.69 11.59 -1.37
CA ARG A 176 23.86 10.70 -1.37
C ARG A 176 25.17 11.35 -0.92
N ALA A 177 25.24 12.69 -0.87
CA ALA A 177 26.40 13.41 -0.34
C ALA A 177 26.25 13.70 1.17
N GLY A 178 25.19 13.21 1.82
CA GLY A 178 24.89 13.47 3.22
C GLY A 178 24.30 14.86 3.49
N ARG A 179 23.89 15.60 2.45
CA ARG A 179 23.25 16.91 2.63
C ARG A 179 21.77 16.70 2.92
N ALA A 180 21.24 17.43 3.88
CA ALA A 180 19.81 17.41 4.16
C ALA A 180 19.02 17.98 2.96
N ILE A 181 18.21 17.13 2.33
CA ILE A 181 17.11 17.54 1.45
C ILE A 181 15.99 18.07 2.35
N ILE A 182 15.67 17.29 3.39
CA ILE A 182 14.73 17.66 4.45
C ILE A 182 15.49 17.58 5.77
N PRO A 183 15.68 18.69 6.50
CA PRO A 183 16.33 18.65 7.81
C PRO A 183 15.50 17.81 8.80
N CYS A 184 16.16 17.27 9.84
CA CYS A 184 15.51 16.53 10.91
C CYS A 184 14.62 17.47 11.75
N LEU A 185 13.38 17.67 11.33
CA LEU A 185 12.43 18.62 11.94
C LEU A 185 11.13 17.95 12.37
N TYR A 186 10.93 16.67 12.02
CA TYR A 186 9.63 16.04 12.12
C TYR A 186 9.62 14.87 13.09
N GLU A 187 8.68 14.86 14.02
CA GLU A 187 8.50 13.85 15.08
C GLU A 187 8.06 12.46 14.54
N ARG A 188 8.03 12.27 13.21
CA ARG A 188 7.70 11.00 12.55
C ARG A 188 8.45 10.85 11.23
N HIS A 189 8.60 9.60 10.79
CA HIS A 189 9.19 9.28 9.48
C HIS A 189 8.54 10.07 8.34
N VAL A 190 9.39 10.66 7.51
CA VAL A 190 9.02 11.39 6.30
C VAL A 190 8.82 10.39 5.16
N LEU A 191 7.67 9.71 5.17
CA LEU A 191 7.32 8.70 4.16
C LEU A 191 6.55 9.35 3.00
N PHE A 192 7.16 9.35 1.82
CA PHE A 192 6.53 9.84 0.61
C PHE A 192 5.55 8.84 0.03
N LYS A 193 4.37 9.34 -0.31
CA LYS A 193 3.36 8.65 -1.11
C LYS A 193 2.77 9.67 -2.08
N ASP A 194 2.75 9.33 -3.37
CA ASP A 194 2.23 10.20 -4.43
C ASP A 194 2.88 11.62 -4.42
N GLY A 195 4.19 11.69 -4.13
CA GLY A 195 4.98 12.93 -4.15
C GLY A 195 4.85 13.83 -2.90
N ILE A 196 4.10 13.41 -1.88
CA ILE A 196 3.93 14.15 -0.63
C ILE A 196 4.15 13.27 0.60
N ALA A 197 4.49 13.88 1.73
CA ALA A 197 4.63 13.21 3.02
C ALA A 197 3.81 13.91 4.10
N VAL A 198 3.05 13.14 4.88
CA VAL A 198 2.36 13.65 6.08
C VAL A 198 3.36 13.69 7.24
N VAL A 199 3.67 14.89 7.69
CA VAL A 199 4.68 15.16 8.71
C VAL A 199 4.05 15.69 10.00
N LYS A 200 4.81 15.62 11.10
CA LYS A 200 4.39 16.15 12.40
C LYS A 200 5.50 17.01 12.98
N ARG A 201 5.19 18.25 13.35
CA ARG A 201 6.10 19.20 14.00
C ARG A 201 5.36 19.96 15.09
N ASP A 202 5.98 20.14 16.25
CA ASP A 202 5.40 20.83 17.41
C ASP A 202 4.02 20.27 17.82
N GLY A 203 3.86 18.96 17.75
CA GLY A 203 2.60 18.27 18.08
C GLY A 203 1.49 18.41 17.03
N LYS A 204 1.72 19.11 15.91
CA LYS A 204 0.75 19.36 14.84
C LYS A 204 1.16 18.71 13.53
N TYR A 205 0.18 18.41 12.69
CA TYR A 205 0.35 17.72 11.42
C TYR A 205 0.29 18.69 10.24
N GLY A 206 1.14 18.42 9.26
CA GLY A 206 1.20 19.12 7.98
C GLY A 206 1.59 18.16 6.86
N ILE A 207 1.84 18.73 5.68
CA ILE A 207 2.23 17.99 4.48
C ILE A 207 3.39 18.72 3.83
N VAL A 208 4.42 17.98 3.45
CA VAL A 208 5.54 18.49 2.65
C VAL A 208 5.67 17.74 1.34
N ASP A 209 6.25 18.39 0.35
CA ASP A 209 6.65 17.75 -0.91
C ASP A 209 8.03 17.06 -0.79
N GLU A 210 8.50 16.47 -1.88
CA GLU A 210 9.76 15.72 -1.95
C GLU A 210 11.03 16.53 -1.66
N VAL A 211 10.95 17.87 -1.72
CA VAL A 211 12.06 18.77 -1.37
C VAL A 211 11.87 19.42 0.00
N GLY A 212 10.84 19.02 0.75
CA GLY A 212 10.55 19.52 2.08
C GLY A 212 9.78 20.84 2.11
N ALA A 213 9.28 21.32 0.97
CA ALA A 213 8.46 22.52 0.96
C ALA A 213 7.09 22.20 1.59
N GLU A 214 6.62 23.07 2.48
CA GLU A 214 5.31 22.92 3.11
C GLU A 214 4.19 23.12 2.09
N VAL A 215 3.54 22.03 1.72
CA VAL A 215 2.27 22.04 0.96
C VAL A 215 1.12 22.41 1.90
N VAL A 216 1.18 21.89 3.13
CA VAL A 216 0.24 22.17 4.20
C VAL A 216 1.02 22.45 5.48
N PRO A 217 0.84 23.62 6.11
CA PRO A 217 1.56 23.94 7.34
C PRO A 217 1.15 23.00 8.48
N CYS A 218 2.06 22.79 9.43
CA CYS A 218 1.82 21.96 10.62
C CYS A 218 0.85 22.65 11.60
N ILE A 219 -0.44 22.69 11.27
CA ILE A 219 -1.49 23.32 12.09
C ILE A 219 -2.60 22.35 12.50
N TYR A 220 -2.70 21.19 11.85
CA TYR A 220 -3.77 20.24 12.08
C TYR A 220 -3.51 19.38 13.31
N GLU A 221 -4.57 19.01 14.03
CA GLU A 221 -4.48 18.08 15.17
C GLU A 221 -4.19 16.65 14.71
N ALA A 222 -4.62 16.30 13.50
CA ALA A 222 -4.37 15.02 12.86
C ALA A 222 -4.53 15.16 11.34
N ILE A 223 -3.74 14.39 10.58
CA ILE A 223 -3.95 14.13 9.15
C ILE A 223 -3.84 12.61 8.94
N GLY A 224 -4.88 12.02 8.35
CA GLY A 224 -4.94 10.61 8.00
C GLY A 224 -4.16 10.29 6.72
N GLN A 225 -4.16 9.01 6.33
CA GLN A 225 -3.57 8.61 5.05
C GLN A 225 -4.45 9.05 3.88
N PHE A 226 -3.80 9.29 2.74
CA PHE A 226 -4.50 9.57 1.48
C PHE A 226 -5.15 8.30 0.93
N SER A 227 -6.46 8.42 0.63
CA SER A 227 -7.27 7.45 -0.12
C SER A 227 -8.13 8.20 -1.14
N GLU A 228 -8.20 7.69 -2.37
CA GLU A 228 -8.94 8.34 -3.47
C GLU A 228 -8.65 9.85 -3.62
N ALA A 229 -7.37 10.23 -3.51
CA ALA A 229 -6.88 11.60 -3.57
C ALA A 229 -7.35 12.55 -2.43
N ARG A 230 -7.79 12.00 -1.30
CA ARG A 230 -8.23 12.77 -0.13
C ARG A 230 -7.65 12.20 1.17
N ALA A 231 -7.37 13.06 2.13
CA ALA A 231 -7.02 12.68 3.49
C ALA A 231 -7.98 13.35 4.48
N ALA A 232 -8.39 12.62 5.51
CA ALA A 232 -9.13 13.22 6.62
C ALA A 232 -8.18 14.09 7.44
N PHE A 233 -8.61 15.28 7.83
CA PHE A 233 -7.86 16.13 8.75
C PHE A 233 -8.73 16.52 9.94
N LYS A 234 -8.09 16.86 11.05
CA LYS A 234 -8.76 17.38 12.24
C LYS A 234 -8.30 18.80 12.56
N LEU A 235 -9.25 19.71 12.69
CA LEU A 235 -9.06 21.11 13.03
C LEU A 235 -10.17 21.54 13.99
N ASP A 236 -9.81 22.22 15.09
CA ASP A 236 -10.72 22.69 16.13
C ASP A 236 -11.68 21.60 16.63
N GLY A 237 -11.15 20.40 16.86
CA GLY A 237 -11.94 19.26 17.34
C GLY A 237 -12.85 18.60 16.29
N LYS A 238 -12.92 19.10 15.05
CA LYS A 238 -13.78 18.58 13.98
C LYS A 238 -13.00 17.99 12.83
N TRP A 239 -13.57 16.99 12.19
CA TRP A 239 -13.02 16.31 11.03
C TRP A 239 -13.53 16.88 9.72
N GLY A 240 -12.62 17.04 8.77
CA GLY A 240 -12.84 17.43 7.38
C GLY A 240 -11.96 16.61 6.44
N TYR A 241 -11.90 17.00 5.17
CA TYR A 241 -11.07 16.34 4.16
C TYR A 241 -10.33 17.35 3.29
N LEU A 242 -9.06 17.06 3.01
CA LEU A 242 -8.20 17.84 2.12
C LEU A 242 -7.71 16.99 0.94
N ASN A 243 -7.33 17.62 -0.16
CA ASN A 243 -6.69 16.96 -1.30
C ASN A 243 -5.15 17.04 -1.22
N HIS A 244 -4.44 16.49 -2.21
CA HIS A 244 -2.98 16.50 -2.27
C HIS A 244 -2.37 17.90 -2.37
N ALA A 245 -3.12 18.88 -2.88
CA ALA A 245 -2.71 20.28 -2.91
C ALA A 245 -2.93 21.00 -1.57
N GLY A 246 -3.44 20.30 -0.55
CA GLY A 246 -3.73 20.89 0.75
C GLY A 246 -5.06 21.64 0.83
N GLU A 247 -5.84 21.65 -0.25
CA GLU A 247 -7.11 22.36 -0.30
C GLU A 247 -8.17 21.57 0.48
N MET A 248 -8.91 22.27 1.35
CA MET A 248 -10.04 21.69 2.08
C MET A 248 -11.20 21.40 1.12
N VAL A 249 -11.28 20.18 0.60
CA VAL A 249 -12.39 19.73 -0.26
C VAL A 249 -13.69 19.49 0.51
N ILE A 250 -13.59 19.18 1.81
CA ILE A 250 -14.73 19.10 2.72
C ILE A 250 -14.34 19.78 4.03
N ALA A 251 -15.02 20.87 4.38
CA ALA A 251 -14.74 21.63 5.59
C ALA A 251 -14.88 20.77 6.86
N ALA A 252 -14.09 21.10 7.88
CA ALA A 252 -14.16 20.44 9.18
C ALA A 252 -15.51 20.69 9.86
N ARG A 253 -16.32 19.64 9.98
CA ARG A 253 -17.65 19.71 10.63
C ARG A 253 -18.11 18.41 11.27
N PHE A 254 -17.42 17.30 11.01
CA PHE A 254 -17.79 15.99 11.53
C PHE A 254 -17.18 15.78 12.92
N ASP A 255 -17.91 15.11 13.79
CA ASP A 255 -17.45 14.78 15.15
C ASP A 255 -16.38 13.69 15.14
N ASP A 256 -16.42 12.80 14.15
CA ASP A 256 -15.52 11.66 14.02
C ASP A 256 -15.43 11.19 12.56
N TYR A 257 -14.29 10.58 12.18
CA TYR A 257 -14.14 9.87 10.90
C TYR A 257 -14.05 8.37 11.19
N LEU A 258 -15.07 7.61 10.79
CA LEU A 258 -15.25 6.21 11.18
C LEU A 258 -14.70 5.24 10.12
N GLY A 259 -13.82 5.73 9.24
CA GLY A 259 -13.34 5.02 8.04
C GLY A 259 -12.12 4.11 8.26
N GLY A 260 -11.51 4.12 9.45
CA GLY A 260 -10.22 3.46 9.63
C GLY A 260 -9.14 4.07 8.70
N PRO A 261 -8.14 3.31 8.23
CA PRO A 261 -7.03 3.85 7.42
C PRO A 261 -7.47 4.39 6.04
N SER A 262 -8.64 3.98 5.53
CA SER A 262 -9.17 4.44 4.24
C SER A 262 -10.32 5.42 4.46
N ALA A 263 -10.01 6.71 4.44
CA ALA A 263 -10.98 7.76 4.73
C ALA A 263 -12.10 7.87 3.68
N PHE A 264 -11.86 7.36 2.46
CA PHE A 264 -12.82 7.18 1.36
C PHE A 264 -12.65 5.78 0.74
N ASP A 265 -13.78 5.13 0.42
CA ASP A 265 -13.87 3.86 -0.33
C ASP A 265 -15.06 3.91 -1.30
N LYS A 266 -14.78 3.69 -2.59
CA LYS A 266 -15.75 3.71 -3.69
C LYS A 266 -16.55 5.03 -3.72
N GLY A 267 -15.86 6.15 -3.56
CA GLY A 267 -16.45 7.49 -3.59
C GLY A 267 -17.33 7.84 -2.38
N ARG A 268 -17.21 7.09 -1.28
CA ARG A 268 -17.99 7.30 -0.05
C ARG A 268 -17.11 7.28 1.18
N ALA A 269 -17.47 8.06 2.19
CA ALA A 269 -16.81 8.07 3.48
C ALA A 269 -17.82 7.94 4.62
N ARG A 270 -17.46 7.20 5.68
CA ARG A 270 -18.30 7.06 6.89
C ARG A 270 -17.85 8.06 7.94
N VAL A 271 -18.76 8.91 8.39
CA VAL A 271 -18.49 9.99 9.35
C VAL A 271 -19.54 10.02 10.45
N ARG A 272 -19.21 10.67 11.57
CA ARG A 272 -20.17 10.98 12.63
C ARG A 272 -20.50 12.48 12.59
N LEU A 273 -21.78 12.82 12.61
CA LEU A 273 -22.25 14.20 12.67
C LEU A 273 -23.41 14.29 13.68
N ASN A 274 -23.26 15.14 14.69
CA ASN A 274 -24.20 15.29 15.80
C ASN A 274 -24.56 13.95 16.47
N GLY A 275 -23.55 13.10 16.69
CA GLY A 275 -23.72 11.77 17.27
C GLY A 275 -24.36 10.72 16.34
N ARG A 276 -24.75 11.08 15.11
CA ARG A 276 -25.31 10.15 14.12
C ARG A 276 -24.24 9.73 13.12
N GLU A 277 -24.20 8.45 12.79
CA GLU A 277 -23.33 7.92 11.75
C GLU A 277 -24.01 8.01 10.39
N LEU A 278 -23.30 8.54 9.40
CA LEU A 278 -23.80 8.70 8.03
C LEU A 278 -22.67 8.48 7.02
N PHE A 279 -23.06 8.19 5.78
CA PHE A 279 -22.12 8.18 4.66
C PHE A 279 -22.16 9.53 3.95
N ILE A 280 -21.02 10.00 3.47
CA ILE A 280 -20.92 11.19 2.61
C ILE A 280 -20.32 10.82 1.26
N ASN A 281 -20.69 11.56 0.22
CA ASN A 281 -20.01 11.49 -1.08
C ASN A 281 -18.74 12.36 -1.10
N ASN A 282 -18.05 12.38 -2.24
CA ASN A 282 -16.83 13.17 -2.46
C ASN A 282 -16.97 14.69 -2.28
N LYS A 283 -18.21 15.21 -2.23
CA LYS A 283 -18.52 16.63 -1.97
C LYS A 283 -18.97 16.87 -0.52
N GLY A 284 -18.93 15.84 0.32
CA GLY A 284 -19.38 15.91 1.71
C GLY A 284 -20.90 15.87 1.90
N ALA A 285 -21.68 15.59 0.85
CA ALA A 285 -23.14 15.49 0.95
C ALA A 285 -23.55 14.12 1.51
N GLU A 286 -24.52 14.11 2.42
CA GLU A 286 -25.05 12.90 3.04
C GLU A 286 -25.65 11.95 1.99
N LEU A 287 -25.12 10.73 1.96
CA LEU A 287 -25.67 9.58 1.26
C LEU A 287 -26.61 8.90 2.25
N ASN A 288 -27.90 9.20 2.14
CA ASN A 288 -28.93 8.53 2.92
C ASN A 288 -28.81 7.01 2.71
N ALA A 289 -28.32 6.30 3.74
CA ALA A 289 -28.39 4.85 3.82
C ALA A 289 -29.84 4.41 4.09
N LYS A 290 -30.80 4.81 3.25
CA LYS A 290 -31.97 3.96 3.06
C LYS A 290 -31.41 2.71 2.40
N LYS A 291 -31.25 1.64 3.20
CA LYS A 291 -31.12 0.28 2.65
C LYS A 291 -32.08 0.22 1.46
N PRO A 292 -31.64 -0.12 0.23
CA PRO A 292 -32.62 -0.53 -0.76
C PRO A 292 -33.45 -1.61 -0.06
N PRO A 293 -34.80 -1.49 -0.03
CA PRO A 293 -35.63 -2.45 0.67
C PRO A 293 -35.18 -3.84 0.22
N ARG A 294 -35.00 -4.75 1.19
CA ARG A 294 -34.69 -6.18 0.93
C ARG A 294 -35.49 -6.60 -0.29
N THR A 295 -34.75 -6.74 -1.40
CA THR A 295 -35.21 -6.94 -2.78
C THR A 295 -36.62 -6.41 -3.05
N SER A 296 -36.73 -5.28 -3.74
CA SER A 296 -37.97 -4.77 -4.35
C SER A 296 -38.85 -5.89 -4.94
N LEU A 297 -38.22 -6.92 -5.52
CA LEU A 297 -38.89 -8.14 -6.00
C LEU A 297 -39.54 -9.00 -4.90
N GLU A 298 -38.93 -9.26 -3.75
CA GLU A 298 -39.58 -10.07 -2.71
C GLU A 298 -40.80 -9.36 -2.13
N VAL A 299 -40.71 -8.03 -2.01
CA VAL A 299 -41.82 -7.16 -1.60
C VAL A 299 -42.92 -7.19 -2.65
N LEU A 300 -42.60 -6.93 -3.92
CA LEU A 300 -43.57 -6.99 -5.02
C LEU A 300 -44.16 -8.40 -5.20
N ARG A 301 -43.36 -9.46 -5.06
CA ARG A 301 -43.82 -10.86 -5.13
C ARG A 301 -44.79 -11.20 -4.01
N ARG A 302 -44.50 -10.75 -2.80
CA ARG A 302 -45.38 -10.93 -1.63
C ARG A 302 -46.71 -10.21 -1.80
N TYR A 303 -46.72 -9.06 -2.46
CA TYR A 303 -47.91 -8.22 -2.65
C TYR A 303 -48.63 -8.41 -3.99
N GLY A 304 -47.99 -9.04 -4.97
CA GLY A 304 -48.57 -9.37 -6.28
C GLY A 304 -49.50 -10.58 -6.26
N GLN A 305 -49.39 -11.45 -5.26
CA GLN A 305 -50.21 -12.68 -5.17
C GLN A 305 -51.70 -12.42 -4.91
N SER A 306 -52.07 -11.22 -4.47
CA SER A 306 -53.44 -10.86 -4.10
C SER A 306 -54.19 -10.03 -5.14
N ASP A 307 -53.54 -9.63 -6.24
CA ASP A 307 -54.10 -8.70 -7.23
C ASP A 307 -53.48 -8.94 -8.63
N PRO A 308 -54.29 -9.29 -9.66
CA PRO A 308 -53.81 -9.57 -11.00
C PRO A 308 -52.99 -8.45 -11.65
N GLU A 309 -53.34 -7.18 -11.40
CA GLU A 309 -52.61 -6.04 -11.98
C GLU A 309 -51.24 -5.86 -11.32
N ARG A 310 -51.13 -6.19 -10.03
CA ARG A 310 -49.87 -6.17 -9.28
C ARG A 310 -48.94 -7.33 -9.67
N ALA A 311 -49.51 -8.50 -9.96
CA ALA A 311 -48.76 -9.63 -10.50
C ALA A 311 -48.15 -9.30 -11.87
N GLN A 312 -48.91 -8.65 -12.75
CA GLN A 312 -48.41 -8.21 -14.05
C GLN A 312 -47.27 -7.18 -13.93
N LEU A 313 -47.40 -6.21 -13.02
CA LEU A 313 -46.33 -5.23 -12.74
C LEU A 313 -45.04 -5.90 -12.24
N PHE A 314 -45.17 -6.95 -11.42
CA PHE A 314 -44.03 -7.73 -10.95
C PHE A 314 -43.32 -8.47 -12.09
N ASP A 315 -44.08 -9.14 -12.96
CA ASP A 315 -43.54 -9.89 -14.10
C ASP A 315 -42.81 -8.97 -15.09
N GLU A 316 -43.31 -7.75 -15.29
CA GLU A 316 -42.68 -6.74 -16.16
C GLU A 316 -41.39 -6.16 -15.58
N LEU A 317 -41.28 -6.06 -14.25
CA LEU A 317 -40.11 -5.53 -13.55
C LEU A 317 -39.01 -6.59 -13.32
N GLN A 318 -39.37 -7.87 -13.29
CA GLN A 318 -38.46 -8.98 -12.98
C GLN A 318 -37.19 -9.02 -13.85
N PRO A 319 -37.24 -8.88 -15.19
CA PRO A 319 -36.06 -8.96 -16.04
C PRO A 319 -35.00 -7.89 -15.72
N TRP A 320 -35.42 -6.69 -15.33
CA TRP A 320 -34.54 -5.55 -15.03
C TRP A 320 -33.75 -5.72 -13.75
N VAL A 321 -34.23 -6.58 -12.84
CA VAL A 321 -33.56 -6.89 -11.58
C VAL A 321 -32.67 -8.12 -11.73
N THR A 322 -33.07 -9.11 -12.53
CA THR A 322 -32.30 -10.32 -12.75
C THR A 322 -31.15 -10.12 -13.75
N ALA A 323 -31.28 -9.14 -14.64
CA ALA A 323 -30.24 -8.74 -15.58
C ALA A 323 -30.20 -7.20 -15.68
N PRO A 324 -29.63 -6.51 -14.68
CA PRO A 324 -29.57 -5.05 -14.70
C PRO A 324 -28.66 -4.55 -15.84
N PRO A 325 -28.86 -3.30 -16.32
CA PRO A 325 -28.00 -2.72 -17.35
C PRO A 325 -26.51 -2.81 -16.99
N SER A 326 -25.62 -2.89 -17.98
CA SER A 326 -24.18 -2.89 -17.70
C SER A 326 -23.68 -1.50 -17.29
N ASP A 327 -24.29 -0.45 -17.83
CA ASP A 327 -23.97 0.94 -17.51
C ASP A 327 -24.35 1.31 -16.06
N GLU A 328 -23.44 1.97 -15.33
CA GLU A 328 -23.63 2.32 -13.92
C GLU A 328 -24.73 3.37 -13.72
N ARG A 329 -24.89 4.30 -14.68
CA ARG A 329 -25.89 5.36 -14.63
C ARG A 329 -27.29 4.78 -14.83
N ASP A 330 -27.43 3.88 -15.81
CA ASP A 330 -28.71 3.19 -16.07
C ASP A 330 -29.08 2.25 -14.93
N ARG A 331 -28.09 1.57 -14.31
CA ARG A 331 -28.32 0.76 -13.10
C ARG A 331 -28.84 1.58 -11.94
N GLN A 332 -28.28 2.77 -11.72
CA GLN A 332 -28.72 3.64 -10.64
C GLN A 332 -30.14 4.16 -10.88
N LEU A 333 -30.48 4.51 -12.12
CA LEU A 333 -31.82 4.94 -12.50
C LEU A 333 -32.88 3.83 -12.31
N VAL A 334 -32.55 2.59 -12.72
CA VAL A 334 -33.41 1.41 -12.50
C VAL A 334 -33.61 1.16 -11.00
N ALA A 335 -32.56 1.29 -10.19
CA ALA A 335 -32.66 1.12 -8.74
C ALA A 335 -33.58 2.16 -8.08
N GLU A 336 -33.53 3.41 -8.53
CA GLU A 336 -34.41 4.49 -8.04
C GLU A 336 -35.88 4.25 -8.40
N LEU A 337 -36.16 3.87 -9.65
CA LEU A 337 -37.51 3.53 -10.10
C LEU A 337 -38.12 2.36 -9.30
N LEU A 338 -37.32 1.31 -9.09
CA LEU A 338 -37.73 0.16 -8.29
C LEU A 338 -38.02 0.55 -6.84
N ALA A 339 -37.20 1.43 -6.24
CA ALA A 339 -37.40 1.88 -4.87
C ALA A 339 -38.70 2.68 -4.71
N GLU A 340 -39.00 3.60 -5.64
CA GLU A 340 -40.24 4.40 -5.60
C GLU A 340 -41.48 3.53 -5.84
N THR A 341 -41.44 2.63 -6.83
CA THR A 341 -42.54 1.69 -7.11
C THR A 341 -42.81 0.79 -5.91
N THR A 342 -41.76 0.27 -5.27
CA THR A 342 -41.89 -0.57 -4.07
C THR A 342 -42.49 0.20 -2.90
N ALA A 343 -42.06 1.43 -2.67
CA ALA A 343 -42.58 2.28 -1.61
C ALA A 343 -44.08 2.59 -1.82
N TRP A 344 -44.48 2.86 -3.05
CA TRP A 344 -45.87 3.10 -3.41
C TRP A 344 -46.75 1.86 -3.22
N VAL A 345 -46.32 0.68 -3.69
CA VAL A 345 -47.05 -0.58 -3.48
C VAL A 345 -47.21 -0.89 -1.99
N ALA A 346 -46.14 -0.68 -1.20
CA ALA A 346 -46.17 -0.92 0.24
C ALA A 346 -47.11 0.04 0.99
N SER A 347 -47.17 1.32 0.61
CA SER A 347 -48.00 2.33 1.29
C SER A 347 -49.49 2.19 1.01
N HIS A 348 -49.87 1.69 -0.17
CA HIS A 348 -51.29 1.58 -0.57
C HIS A 348 -51.93 0.27 -0.11
N ASN A 349 -51.13 -0.75 0.23
CA ASN A 349 -51.66 -1.98 0.80
C ASN A 349 -52.16 -1.80 2.25
N SER A 350 -51.71 -0.75 2.95
CA SER A 350 -52.19 -0.39 4.29
C SER A 350 -53.64 0.08 4.32
N TYR A 351 -54.22 0.44 3.16
CA TYR A 351 -55.57 1.03 3.04
C TYR A 351 -56.63 0.07 2.47
N GLY A 352 -56.26 -1.15 2.06
CA GLY A 352 -57.22 -2.19 1.67
C GLY A 352 -58.08 -1.90 0.42
N MET A 353 -57.61 -1.08 -0.53
CA MET A 353 -58.40 -0.65 -1.71
C MET A 353 -57.87 -1.20 -3.06
N PRO A 354 -58.71 -1.31 -4.11
CA PRO A 354 -58.34 -1.86 -5.43
C PRO A 354 -57.42 -0.94 -6.26
N PHE A 355 -56.57 -1.55 -7.10
CA PHE A 355 -55.50 -0.88 -7.86
C PHE A 355 -56.01 0.07 -8.97
N ALA A 356 -57.13 -0.24 -9.61
CA ALA A 356 -57.62 0.43 -10.82
C ALA A 356 -58.18 1.86 -10.64
N GLN A 357 -58.19 2.43 -9.43
CA GLN A 357 -58.80 3.75 -9.17
C GLN A 357 -57.84 4.94 -9.12
N TYR A 358 -56.53 4.75 -9.26
CA TYR A 358 -55.57 5.86 -9.26
C TYR A 358 -54.53 5.74 -10.38
N SER A 359 -54.42 6.77 -11.22
CA SER A 359 -53.19 7.08 -11.95
C SER A 359 -52.09 7.46 -10.94
N ILE A 360 -50.86 6.93 -11.11
CA ILE A 360 -49.74 7.27 -10.22
C ILE A 360 -49.36 8.75 -10.41
N GLY A 361 -50.01 9.64 -9.68
CA GLY A 361 -49.70 11.07 -9.62
C GLY A 361 -48.53 11.40 -8.69
N TRP A 362 -47.81 10.40 -8.18
CA TRP A 362 -46.86 10.52 -7.07
C TRP A 362 -45.40 10.21 -7.40
N LEU A 363 -45.09 9.73 -8.61
CA LEU A 363 -43.71 9.71 -9.11
C LEU A 363 -43.26 11.17 -9.28
N ARG A 364 -42.08 11.53 -8.78
CA ARG A 364 -41.58 12.91 -8.91
C ARG A 364 -41.55 13.29 -10.39
N GLU A 365 -42.24 14.36 -10.76
CA GLU A 365 -42.28 14.87 -12.14
C GLU A 365 -40.85 15.12 -12.69
N SER A 366 -39.91 15.47 -11.80
CA SER A 366 -38.48 15.59 -12.12
C SER A 366 -37.84 14.25 -12.51
N LEU A 367 -38.19 13.16 -11.83
CA LEU A 367 -37.66 11.81 -12.12
C LEU A 367 -38.23 11.31 -13.46
N VAL A 368 -39.51 11.56 -13.72
CA VAL A 368 -40.15 11.23 -15.00
C VAL A 368 -39.51 12.02 -16.15
N LYS A 369 -39.31 13.34 -15.99
CA LYS A 369 -38.61 14.17 -17.00
C LYS A 369 -37.17 13.72 -17.21
N GLN A 370 -36.46 13.34 -16.15
CA GLN A 370 -35.10 12.81 -16.23
C GLN A 370 -35.08 11.46 -16.97
N PHE A 371 -36.10 10.62 -16.77
CA PHE A 371 -36.28 9.37 -17.50
C PHE A 371 -36.55 9.63 -19.00
N LEU A 372 -37.49 10.53 -19.33
CA LEU A 372 -37.88 10.85 -20.71
C LEU A 372 -36.76 11.52 -21.53
N THR A 373 -35.84 12.22 -20.88
CA THR A 373 -34.76 12.97 -21.56
C THR A 373 -33.44 12.20 -21.67
N THR A 374 -33.30 11.07 -20.97
CA THR A 374 -31.99 10.40 -20.77
C THR A 374 -31.91 9.01 -21.40
N LEU A 375 -33.03 8.42 -21.85
CA LEU A 375 -33.01 7.07 -22.42
C LEU A 375 -32.38 7.06 -23.82
N SER A 376 -31.28 6.31 -23.98
CA SER A 376 -30.68 5.97 -25.28
C SER A 376 -30.44 4.47 -25.37
N GLY A 377 -30.58 3.90 -26.58
CA GLY A 377 -30.42 2.46 -26.83
C GLY A 377 -31.71 1.64 -26.63
N PRO A 378 -31.64 0.30 -26.39
CA PRO A 378 -32.81 -0.58 -26.31
C PRO A 378 -33.84 -0.19 -25.22
N LEU A 379 -33.43 0.64 -24.28
CA LEU A 379 -34.25 1.27 -23.24
C LEU A 379 -35.17 2.40 -23.75
N ALA A 380 -34.93 2.92 -24.95
CA ALA A 380 -35.73 3.96 -25.60
C ALA A 380 -36.91 3.39 -26.43
N ASP A 381 -37.04 2.06 -26.56
CA ASP A 381 -38.14 1.44 -27.29
C ASP A 381 -39.47 1.67 -26.52
N PRO A 382 -40.41 2.48 -27.07
CA PRO A 382 -41.68 2.76 -26.42
C PRO A 382 -42.59 1.53 -26.27
N GLN A 383 -42.30 0.44 -27.01
CA GLN A 383 -43.08 -0.80 -26.98
C GLN A 383 -42.46 -1.91 -26.12
N LYS A 384 -41.20 -1.76 -25.67
CA LYS A 384 -40.48 -2.83 -24.93
C LYS A 384 -39.62 -2.33 -23.77
N GLY A 385 -39.53 -1.02 -23.57
CA GLY A 385 -38.69 -0.39 -22.55
C GLY A 385 -39.46 0.16 -21.34
N PRO A 386 -38.76 0.63 -20.30
CA PRO A 386 -39.33 1.15 -19.06
C PRO A 386 -40.18 2.43 -19.26
N LEU A 387 -40.06 3.07 -20.42
CA LEU A 387 -40.99 4.08 -20.92
C LEU A 387 -42.44 3.56 -20.96
N GLN A 388 -42.68 2.36 -21.51
CA GLN A 388 -44.04 1.80 -21.62
C GLN A 388 -44.64 1.51 -20.23
N LEU A 389 -43.78 1.09 -19.30
CA LEU A 389 -44.15 0.85 -17.91
C LEU A 389 -44.54 2.17 -17.24
N LEU A 390 -43.74 3.22 -17.39
CA LEU A 390 -44.06 4.57 -16.90
C LEU A 390 -45.34 5.13 -17.54
N TYR A 391 -45.53 4.95 -18.86
CA TYR A 391 -46.74 5.38 -19.57
C TYR A 391 -48.01 4.72 -19.03
N ARG A 392 -47.97 3.41 -18.77
CA ARG A 392 -49.09 2.67 -18.18
C ARG A 392 -49.32 3.04 -16.72
N LEU A 393 -48.26 3.15 -15.92
CA LEU A 393 -48.32 3.52 -14.50
C LEU A 393 -48.88 4.94 -14.28
N HIS A 394 -48.56 5.89 -15.17
CA HIS A 394 -49.07 7.26 -15.10
C HIS A 394 -50.46 7.45 -15.73
N GLY A 395 -51.05 6.44 -16.36
CA GLY A 395 -52.31 6.61 -17.08
C GLY A 395 -52.24 7.63 -18.22
N LEU A 396 -51.06 7.86 -18.80
CA LEU A 396 -50.81 8.78 -19.93
C LEU A 396 -51.37 8.25 -21.26
N GLY A 397 -52.40 7.41 -21.22
CA GLY A 397 -53.06 6.78 -22.38
C GLY A 397 -54.26 7.56 -22.93
N ARG A 398 -54.52 8.79 -22.48
CA ARG A 398 -55.56 9.67 -23.07
C ARG A 398 -55.12 11.13 -23.10
N ALA A 399 -54.08 11.43 -23.84
CA ALA A 399 -53.95 12.70 -24.51
C ALA A 399 -53.30 12.43 -25.87
N GLN A 400 -54.03 12.76 -26.93
CA GLN A 400 -53.51 12.81 -28.30
C GLN A 400 -52.39 13.83 -28.42
#